data_AF-A0A4R8M6S3-F1
#
_entry.id   AF-A0A4R8M6S3-F1
#
_cell.length_a   1.000
_cell.length_b   1.000
_cell.length_c   1.000
_cell.angle_alpha   90.00
_cell.angle_beta   90.00
_cell.angle_gamma   90.00
#
_symmetry.space_group_name_H-M   'P 1'
#
loop_
_entity.id
_entity.type
_entity.pdbx_description
1 polymer ?
#
loop_
_entity_poly.entity_id
_entity_poly.type
_entity_poly.pdbx_seq_one_letter_code
_entity_poly.pdbx_strand_id
1 'polypeptide(L)'
;MAARAASSVKRAESPEALRLEAARDPLGLMKRIGCRAILFMKDEQRSITLKWAFRVFSDFRETLRVHGAPVENSASLPHPRKDIEAALFILLFQAVLAGEKKKAAVFRKALRSLARFADIHEEDLEMLMPSPGGTGGPAVAEPAGQPVKEQSREAAATLERYAAVVRGEEERLARKERDLLGMYGQ
;
A
#
# COMPACT_ATOMS: atom_id res chain seq x y z
N MET A 1 47.71 -1.43 -15.70
CA MET A 1 46.53 -1.81 -14.89
C MET A 1 45.28 -1.51 -15.70
N ALA A 2 44.67 -2.54 -16.27
CA ALA A 2 43.54 -2.39 -17.18
C ALA A 2 42.21 -2.27 -16.41
N ALA A 3 41.44 -1.25 -16.76
CA ALA A 3 40.07 -1.04 -16.34
C ALA A 3 39.17 -2.21 -16.77
N ARG A 4 38.32 -2.69 -15.86
CA ARG A 4 37.07 -3.37 -16.22
C ARG A 4 35.93 -2.71 -15.47
N ALA A 5 35.29 -1.79 -16.17
CA ALA A 5 33.97 -1.30 -15.86
C ALA A 5 33.01 -2.49 -15.81
N ALA A 6 32.43 -2.74 -14.64
CA ALA A 6 31.32 -3.65 -14.48
C ALA A 6 30.06 -3.00 -15.07
N SER A 7 29.87 -3.11 -16.39
CA SER A 7 28.57 -2.86 -16.99
C SER A 7 27.70 -4.10 -16.78
N SER A 8 26.98 -4.12 -15.64
CA SER A 8 25.90 -5.08 -15.42
C SER A 8 24.67 -4.64 -16.24
N VAL A 9 24.76 -4.78 -17.56
CA VAL A 9 23.59 -4.76 -18.42
C VAL A 9 22.91 -6.11 -18.20
N LYS A 10 21.89 -6.15 -17.34
CA LYS A 10 20.98 -7.30 -17.20
C LYS A 10 20.52 -7.68 -18.61
N ARG A 11 20.93 -8.86 -19.10
CA ARG A 11 20.41 -9.44 -20.35
C ARG A 11 18.88 -9.34 -20.31
N ALA A 12 18.29 -8.71 -21.32
CA ALA A 12 16.85 -8.76 -21.51
C ALA A 12 16.45 -10.24 -21.65
N GLU A 13 15.77 -10.79 -20.66
CA GLU A 13 15.26 -12.16 -20.69
C GLU A 13 14.23 -12.29 -21.81
N SER A 14 14.28 -13.40 -22.55
CA SER A 14 13.34 -13.61 -23.65
C SER A 14 11.91 -13.79 -23.12
N PRO A 15 10.88 -13.32 -23.86
CA PRO A 15 9.48 -13.54 -23.48
C PRO A 15 9.12 -15.03 -23.31
N GLU A 16 9.82 -15.92 -24.02
CA GLU A 16 9.64 -17.37 -23.90
C GLU A 16 10.14 -17.90 -22.55
N ALA A 17 11.29 -17.44 -22.07
CA ALA A 17 11.81 -17.80 -20.76
C ALA A 17 10.84 -17.38 -19.64
N LEU A 18 10.26 -16.17 -19.76
CA LEU A 18 9.27 -15.66 -18.81
C LEU A 18 7.97 -16.48 -18.81
N ARG A 19 7.52 -16.95 -19.98
CA ARG A 19 6.36 -17.85 -20.08
C ARG A 19 6.64 -19.22 -19.45
N LEU A 20 7.85 -19.75 -19.64
CA LEU A 20 8.24 -21.04 -19.07
C LEU A 20 8.37 -20.96 -17.55
N GLU A 21 8.92 -19.86 -17.03
CA GLU A 21 8.93 -19.57 -15.59
C GLU A 21 7.50 -19.39 -15.05
N ALA A 22 6.63 -18.62 -15.72
CA ALA A 22 5.23 -18.43 -15.31
C ALA A 22 4.45 -19.76 -15.25
N ALA A 23 4.75 -20.69 -16.17
CA ALA A 23 4.13 -22.01 -16.17
C ALA A 23 4.58 -22.88 -14.99
N ARG A 24 5.81 -22.70 -14.51
CA ARG A 24 6.39 -23.48 -13.39
C ARG A 24 6.10 -22.85 -12.02
N ASP A 25 6.29 -21.54 -11.90
CA ASP A 25 6.14 -20.79 -10.66
C ASP A 25 5.63 -19.35 -10.92
N PRO A 26 4.30 -19.18 -11.08
CA PRO A 26 3.72 -17.86 -11.34
C PRO A 26 3.90 -16.90 -10.16
N LEU A 27 3.97 -17.41 -8.92
CA LEU A 27 4.16 -16.58 -7.73
C LEU A 27 5.62 -16.12 -7.60
N GLY A 28 6.58 -16.99 -7.89
CA GLY A 28 7.99 -16.64 -7.97
C GLY A 28 8.24 -15.57 -9.03
N LEU A 29 7.63 -15.71 -10.21
CA LEU A 29 7.72 -14.70 -11.26
C LEU A 29 7.12 -13.37 -10.81
N MET A 30 5.95 -13.38 -10.13
CA MET A 30 5.36 -12.18 -9.55
C MET A 30 6.27 -11.51 -8.50
N LYS A 31 6.97 -12.29 -7.67
CA LYS A 31 7.95 -11.73 -6.71
C LYS A 31 9.13 -11.07 -7.42
N ARG A 32 9.55 -11.62 -8.56
CA ARG A 32 10.73 -11.17 -9.31
C ARG A 32 10.45 -9.94 -10.19
N ILE A 33 9.37 -9.97 -10.96
CA ILE A 33 9.05 -8.91 -11.94
C ILE A 33 7.77 -8.12 -11.60
N GLY A 34 7.11 -8.43 -10.50
CA GLY A 34 5.90 -7.75 -10.04
C GLY A 34 4.67 -8.16 -10.83
N CYS A 35 3.68 -7.26 -10.86
CA CYS A 35 2.38 -7.50 -11.51
C CYS A 35 2.49 -7.73 -13.03
N ARG A 36 3.61 -7.35 -13.65
CA ARG A 36 3.93 -7.63 -15.07
C ARG A 36 3.95 -9.12 -15.40
N ALA A 37 4.21 -9.98 -14.41
CA ALA A 37 4.15 -11.43 -14.56
C ALA A 37 2.85 -11.91 -15.22
N ILE A 38 1.74 -11.18 -15.02
CA ILE A 38 0.44 -11.52 -15.58
C ILE A 38 0.43 -11.58 -17.11
N LEU A 39 1.32 -10.86 -17.80
CA LEU A 39 1.45 -10.89 -19.26
C LEU A 39 1.93 -12.25 -19.79
N PHE A 40 2.71 -12.97 -18.98
CA PHE A 40 3.36 -14.22 -19.35
C PHE A 40 2.61 -15.46 -18.84
N MET A 41 1.61 -15.25 -17.99
CA MET A 41 0.73 -16.30 -17.49
C MET A 41 -0.24 -16.79 -18.57
N LYS A 42 -0.55 -18.09 -18.53
CA LYS A 42 -1.64 -18.71 -19.30
C LYS A 42 -3.00 -18.13 -18.88
N ASP A 43 -4.00 -18.27 -19.73
CA ASP A 43 -5.33 -17.69 -19.49
C ASP A 43 -5.99 -18.18 -18.19
N GLU A 44 -5.84 -19.45 -17.85
CA GLU A 44 -6.34 -20.01 -16.58
C GLU A 44 -5.66 -19.37 -15.37
N GLN A 45 -4.32 -19.31 -15.38
CA GLN A 45 -3.54 -18.68 -14.31
C GLN A 45 -3.89 -17.20 -14.18
N ARG A 46 -4.01 -16.50 -15.30
CA ARG A 46 -4.42 -15.10 -15.36
C ARG A 46 -5.82 -14.91 -14.77
N SER A 47 -6.77 -15.79 -15.13
CA SER A 47 -8.14 -15.77 -14.61
C SER A 47 -8.16 -15.95 -13.09
N ILE A 48 -7.40 -16.91 -12.56
CA ILE A 48 -7.29 -17.14 -11.11
C ILE A 48 -6.71 -15.91 -10.41
N THR A 49 -5.59 -15.38 -10.93
CA THR A 49 -4.94 -14.18 -10.37
C THR A 49 -5.87 -12.96 -10.37
N LEU A 50 -6.62 -12.74 -11.46
CA LEU A 50 -7.57 -11.63 -11.55
C LEU A 50 -8.76 -11.81 -10.58
N LYS A 51 -9.28 -13.03 -10.43
CA LYS A 51 -10.35 -13.33 -9.45
C LYS A 51 -9.89 -13.08 -8.02
N TRP A 52 -8.68 -13.52 -7.67
CA TRP A 52 -8.06 -13.23 -6.39
C TRP A 52 -7.93 -11.72 -6.15
N ALA A 53 -7.34 -11.00 -7.11
CA ALA A 53 -7.13 -9.56 -7.00
C ALA A 53 -8.47 -8.81 -6.83
N PHE A 54 -9.51 -9.23 -7.56
CA PHE A 54 -10.84 -8.62 -7.47
C PHE A 54 -11.51 -8.89 -6.11
N ARG A 55 -11.33 -10.08 -5.53
CA ARG A 55 -11.82 -10.40 -4.19
C ARG A 55 -11.16 -9.51 -3.14
N VAL A 56 -9.82 -9.45 -3.12
CA VAL A 56 -9.06 -8.60 -2.21
C VAL A 56 -9.48 -7.13 -2.33
N PHE A 57 -9.62 -6.64 -3.57
CA PHE A 57 -10.10 -5.27 -3.82
C PHE A 57 -11.53 -5.05 -3.30
N SER A 58 -12.43 -6.01 -3.48
CA SER A 58 -13.83 -5.89 -3.05
C SER A 58 -13.92 -5.78 -1.53
N ASP A 59 -13.20 -6.64 -0.81
CA ASP A 59 -13.15 -6.63 0.66
C ASP A 59 -12.56 -5.29 1.16
N PHE A 60 -11.48 -4.83 0.54
CA PHE A 60 -10.87 -3.53 0.86
C PHE A 60 -11.82 -2.36 0.57
N ARG A 61 -12.52 -2.38 -0.57
CA ARG A 61 -13.48 -1.34 -0.94
C ARG A 61 -14.64 -1.26 0.04
N GLU A 62 -15.12 -2.40 0.53
CA GLU A 62 -16.17 -2.43 1.55
C GLU A 62 -15.65 -1.84 2.86
N THR A 63 -14.42 -2.16 3.25
CA THR A 63 -13.74 -1.55 4.41
C THR A 63 -13.68 -0.03 4.28
N LEU A 64 -13.28 0.50 3.11
CA LEU A 64 -13.29 1.94 2.84
C LEU A 64 -14.67 2.58 2.96
N ARG A 65 -15.73 1.85 2.56
CA ARG A 65 -17.12 2.33 2.59
C ARG A 65 -17.66 2.39 4.02
N VAL A 66 -17.41 1.35 4.81
CA VAL A 66 -17.92 1.23 6.19
C VAL A 66 -17.24 2.24 7.11
N HIS A 67 -15.94 2.42 6.95
CA HIS A 67 -15.14 3.15 7.93
C HIS A 67 -14.92 4.63 7.59
N GLY A 68 -14.97 5.03 6.31
CA GLY A 68 -14.47 6.35 5.91
C GLY A 68 -12.99 6.52 6.31
N ALA A 69 -12.37 7.66 6.00
CA ALA A 69 -11.02 7.95 6.47
C ALA A 69 -11.06 9.08 7.51
N PRO A 70 -10.18 9.08 8.53
CA PRO A 70 -9.26 8.02 8.96
C PRO A 70 -9.80 7.26 10.18
N VAL A 71 -9.66 5.92 10.17
CA VAL A 71 -9.82 5.13 11.40
C VAL A 71 -8.44 5.03 12.04
N GLU A 72 -8.36 5.45 13.29
CA GLU A 72 -7.15 5.54 14.12
C GLU A 72 -6.46 4.21 14.42
N ASN A 73 -6.75 3.12 13.69
CA ASN A 73 -6.19 1.81 14.00
C ASN A 73 -5.78 1.05 12.73
N SER A 74 -4.49 0.73 12.66
CA SER A 74 -3.83 -0.20 11.75
C SER A 74 -4.45 -1.62 11.76
N ALA A 75 -5.29 -1.93 12.75
CA ALA A 75 -6.00 -3.21 12.90
C ALA A 75 -7.21 -3.45 11.99
N SER A 76 -7.51 -2.58 11.01
CA SER A 76 -8.80 -2.56 10.30
C SER A 76 -8.78 -3.03 8.83
N LEU A 77 -7.63 -3.42 8.27
CA LEU A 77 -7.58 -3.90 6.89
C LEU A 77 -8.01 -5.38 6.79
N PRO A 78 -8.83 -5.76 5.79
CA PRO A 78 -9.33 -7.13 5.63
C PRO A 78 -8.27 -8.11 5.11
N HIS A 79 -7.15 -7.59 4.60
CA HIS A 79 -6.02 -8.33 4.06
C HIS A 79 -4.72 -7.59 4.40
N PRO A 80 -3.56 -8.27 4.39
CA PRO A 80 -2.28 -7.60 4.52
C PRO A 80 -2.14 -6.45 3.51
N ARG A 81 -1.62 -5.30 3.96
CA ARG A 81 -1.43 -4.10 3.10
C ARG A 81 -0.70 -4.43 1.79
N LYS A 82 0.32 -5.29 1.85
CA LYS A 82 1.09 -5.75 0.69
C LYS A 82 0.25 -6.50 -0.33
N ASP A 83 -0.72 -7.29 0.13
CA ASP A 83 -1.62 -8.07 -0.72
C ASP A 83 -2.67 -7.15 -1.38
N ILE A 84 -3.21 -6.18 -0.63
CA ILE A 84 -4.11 -5.15 -1.16
C ILE A 84 -3.39 -4.32 -2.23
N GLU A 85 -2.16 -3.89 -1.94
CA GLU A 85 -1.33 -3.15 -2.90
C GLU A 85 -1.08 -3.97 -4.17
N ALA A 86 -0.69 -5.24 -4.04
CA ALA A 86 -0.46 -6.13 -5.18
C ALA A 86 -1.74 -6.35 -6.01
N ALA A 87 -2.88 -6.61 -5.37
CA ALA A 87 -4.17 -6.78 -6.03
C ALA A 87 -4.56 -5.51 -6.82
N LEU A 88 -4.44 -4.34 -6.19
CA LEU A 88 -4.74 -3.07 -6.82
C LEU A 88 -3.83 -2.78 -8.03
N PHE A 89 -2.54 -3.09 -7.96
CA PHE A 89 -1.63 -2.92 -9.09
C PHE A 89 -1.93 -3.89 -10.24
N ILE A 90 -2.29 -5.14 -9.95
CA ILE A 90 -2.71 -6.10 -10.99
C ILE A 90 -3.96 -5.58 -11.72
N LEU A 91 -4.97 -5.14 -10.98
CA LEU A 91 -6.22 -4.64 -11.54
C LEU A 91 -6.01 -3.32 -12.31
N LEU A 92 -5.19 -2.41 -11.79
CA LEU A 92 -4.81 -1.18 -12.45
C LEU A 92 -4.09 -1.48 -13.78
N PHE A 93 -3.11 -2.37 -13.76
CA PHE A 93 -2.35 -2.74 -14.94
C PHE A 93 -3.26 -3.35 -16.01
N GLN A 94 -4.15 -4.28 -15.63
CA GLN A 94 -5.12 -4.88 -16.55
C GLN A 94 -6.07 -3.83 -17.13
N ALA A 95 -6.58 -2.89 -16.32
CA ALA A 95 -7.46 -1.83 -16.79
C ALA A 95 -6.77 -0.88 -17.76
N VAL A 96 -5.49 -0.56 -17.54
CA VAL A 96 -4.71 0.28 -18.45
C VAL A 96 -4.47 -0.43 -19.78
N LEU A 97 -4.05 -1.69 -19.76
CA LEU A 97 -3.86 -2.48 -20.99
C LEU A 97 -5.15 -2.62 -21.81
N ALA A 98 -6.30 -2.73 -21.14
CA ALA A 98 -7.60 -2.78 -21.79
C ALA A 98 -8.14 -1.39 -22.21
N GLY A 99 -7.43 -0.30 -21.95
CA GLY A 99 -7.89 1.07 -22.25
C GLY A 99 -9.07 1.55 -21.37
N GLU A 100 -9.38 0.85 -20.28
CA GLU A 100 -10.53 1.11 -19.41
C GLU A 100 -10.25 2.25 -18.41
N LYS A 101 -10.19 3.48 -18.92
CA LYS A 101 -9.82 4.69 -18.15
C LYS A 101 -10.63 4.86 -16.85
N LYS A 102 -11.94 4.55 -16.88
CA LYS A 102 -12.82 4.66 -15.70
C LYS A 102 -12.41 3.68 -14.59
N LYS A 103 -12.14 2.41 -14.93
CA LYS A 103 -11.71 1.41 -13.94
C LYS A 103 -10.32 1.74 -13.40
N ALA A 104 -9.40 2.14 -14.27
CA ALA A 104 -8.07 2.59 -13.85
C ALA A 104 -8.14 3.75 -12.83
N ALA A 105 -9.02 4.73 -13.04
CA ALA A 105 -9.23 5.83 -12.09
C ALA A 105 -9.73 5.35 -10.71
N VAL A 106 -10.62 4.34 -10.68
CA VAL A 106 -11.09 3.72 -9.42
C VAL A 106 -9.92 3.08 -8.68
N PHE A 107 -9.10 2.27 -9.35
CA PHE A 107 -7.96 1.61 -8.70
C PHE A 107 -6.89 2.59 -8.21
N ARG A 108 -6.62 3.67 -8.97
CA ARG A 108 -5.75 4.77 -8.50
C ARG A 108 -6.28 5.47 -7.25
N LYS A 109 -7.60 5.68 -7.17
CA LYS A 109 -8.23 6.28 -5.99
C LYS A 109 -8.10 5.33 -4.78
N ALA A 110 -8.29 4.04 -5.00
CA ALA A 110 -8.14 3.03 -3.96
C ALA A 110 -6.68 2.92 -3.47
N LEU A 111 -5.69 2.97 -4.36
CA LEU A 111 -4.27 3.02 -3.98
C LEU A 111 -3.95 4.24 -3.11
N ARG A 112 -4.40 5.43 -3.49
CA ARG A 112 -4.25 6.63 -2.65
C ARG A 112 -4.94 6.49 -1.30
N SER A 113 -6.10 5.84 -1.27
CA SER A 113 -6.83 5.60 -0.02
C SER A 113 -6.08 4.61 0.88
N LEU A 114 -5.36 3.64 0.31
CA LEU A 114 -4.51 2.71 1.07
C LEU A 114 -3.40 3.44 1.83
N ALA A 115 -2.86 4.55 1.30
CA ALA A 115 -1.83 5.34 1.99
C ALA A 115 -2.28 5.86 3.37
N ARG A 116 -3.58 6.00 3.58
CA ARG A 116 -4.20 6.44 4.85
C ARG A 116 -4.22 5.36 5.93
N PHE A 117 -3.93 4.11 5.58
CA PHE A 117 -3.83 2.97 6.50
C PHE A 117 -2.37 2.61 6.74
N ALA A 118 -1.51 3.63 6.92
CA ALA A 118 -0.08 3.43 7.13
C ALA A 118 0.17 2.49 8.34
N ASP A 119 1.24 1.71 8.28
CA ASP A 119 1.68 0.88 9.40
C ASP A 119 2.18 1.82 10.49
N ILE A 120 1.28 2.26 11.38
CA ILE A 120 1.64 2.96 12.60
C ILE A 120 2.11 1.86 13.56
N HIS A 121 3.40 1.84 13.89
CA HIS A 121 3.94 0.94 14.90
C HIS A 121 3.24 1.24 16.25
N GLU A 122 2.95 0.23 17.06
CA GLU A 122 2.26 0.39 18.36
C GLU A 122 2.93 1.46 19.25
N GLU A 123 4.25 1.63 19.15
CA GLU A 123 5.02 2.68 19.87
C GLU A 123 4.61 4.11 19.48
N ASP A 124 4.20 4.36 18.23
CA ASP A 124 3.64 5.65 17.80
C ASP A 124 2.18 5.80 18.24
N LEU A 125 1.46 4.68 18.42
CA LEU A 125 0.06 4.61 18.82
C LEU A 125 -0.14 4.87 20.33
N GLU A 126 0.80 4.47 21.17
CA GLU A 126 0.82 4.79 22.60
C GLU A 126 1.02 6.29 22.86
N MET A 127 1.73 7.00 21.97
CA MET A 127 1.83 8.47 22.01
C MET A 127 0.61 9.19 21.41
N LEU A 128 -0.22 8.49 20.65
CA LEU A 128 -1.44 9.02 20.00
C LEU A 128 -2.68 8.98 20.91
N MET A 129 -2.65 8.17 21.97
CA MET A 129 -3.77 8.00 22.90
C MET A 129 -3.47 8.69 24.24
N PRO A 130 -4.10 9.83 24.57
CA PRO A 130 -4.16 10.23 25.98
C PRO A 130 -4.96 9.17 26.73
N SER A 131 -4.30 8.48 27.67
CA SER A 131 -4.89 7.45 28.53
C SER A 131 -6.26 7.89 29.08
N PRO A 132 -7.38 7.22 28.73
CA PRO A 132 -8.65 7.48 29.39
C PRO A 132 -8.74 6.64 30.66
N GLY A 133 -8.49 7.29 31.81
CA GLY A 133 -9.08 6.91 33.09
C GLY A 133 -8.47 5.70 33.83
N GLY A 134 -7.56 5.97 34.76
CA GLY A 134 -7.43 5.17 35.98
C GLY A 134 -8.40 5.70 37.05
N THR A 135 -9.52 5.02 37.28
CA THR A 135 -10.45 5.31 38.38
C THR A 135 -10.00 4.67 39.70
N GLY A 136 -9.95 5.46 40.78
CA GLY A 136 -10.01 4.97 42.17
C GLY A 136 -9.24 5.84 43.18
N GLY A 137 -9.91 6.79 43.86
CA GLY A 137 -9.33 7.65 44.91
C GLY A 137 -9.06 6.94 46.25
N PRO A 138 -8.68 7.64 47.35
CA PRO A 138 -8.84 9.10 47.57
C PRO A 138 -7.61 9.85 48.14
N ALA A 139 -7.75 11.19 48.09
CA ALA A 139 -7.17 12.19 48.97
C ALA A 139 -5.76 12.79 48.67
N VAL A 140 -5.80 14.11 48.51
CA VAL A 140 -4.74 15.12 48.69
C VAL A 140 -3.61 15.18 47.66
N ALA A 141 -3.80 16.07 46.68
CA ALA A 141 -2.94 17.23 46.37
C ALA A 141 -3.24 17.65 44.92
N GLU A 142 -3.54 18.93 44.69
CA GLU A 142 -3.59 19.48 43.33
C GLU A 142 -2.29 19.14 42.58
N PRO A 143 -2.35 18.56 41.37
CA PRO A 143 -1.33 18.82 40.38
C PRO A 143 -1.82 19.98 39.52
N ALA A 144 -1.03 21.05 39.50
CA ALA A 144 -1.17 22.17 38.58
C ALA A 144 -1.54 21.66 37.17
N GLY A 145 -2.67 22.12 36.66
CA GLY A 145 -3.14 21.77 35.34
C GLY A 145 -2.06 22.06 34.30
N GLN A 146 -1.55 21.01 33.65
CA GLN A 146 -0.83 21.19 32.40
C GLN A 146 -1.75 21.98 31.47
N PRO A 147 -1.30 23.11 30.90
CA PRO A 147 -2.20 24.00 30.18
C PRO A 147 -2.70 23.26 28.96
N VAL A 148 -4.02 23.27 28.74
CA VAL A 148 -4.72 22.74 27.55
C VAL A 148 -4.04 23.11 26.21
N LYS A 149 -3.25 24.19 26.21
CA LYS A 149 -2.39 24.62 25.09
C LYS A 149 -1.27 23.65 24.72
N GLU A 150 -0.75 22.86 25.66
CA GLU A 150 0.38 21.94 25.46
C GLU A 150 -0.10 20.63 24.83
N GLN A 151 -1.19 20.05 25.33
CA GLN A 151 -1.87 18.90 24.70
C GLN A 151 -2.36 19.22 23.28
N SER A 152 -2.88 20.43 23.04
CA SER A 152 -3.31 20.84 21.70
C SER A 152 -2.14 21.04 20.72
N ARG A 153 -0.95 21.40 21.21
CA ARG A 153 0.28 21.50 20.38
C ARG A 153 0.85 20.13 20.06
N GLU A 154 0.80 19.21 21.03
CA GLU A 154 1.26 17.84 20.86
C GLU A 154 0.36 17.08 19.88
N ALA A 155 -0.96 17.18 20.02
CA ALA A 155 -1.91 16.61 19.06
C ALA A 155 -1.73 17.17 17.63
N ALA A 156 -1.47 18.48 17.50
CA ALA A 156 -1.19 19.10 16.20
C ALA A 156 0.12 18.58 15.58
N ALA A 157 1.20 18.48 16.37
CA ALA A 157 2.46 17.93 15.92
C ALA A 157 2.33 16.46 15.47
N THR A 158 1.51 15.68 16.17
CA THR A 158 1.24 14.28 15.83
C THR A 158 0.43 14.15 14.53
N LEU A 159 -0.59 14.98 14.34
CA LEU A 159 -1.34 15.04 13.07
C LEU A 159 -0.46 15.46 11.89
N GLU A 160 0.47 16.40 12.10
CA GLU A 160 1.44 16.81 11.08
C GLU A 160 2.40 15.68 10.69
N ARG A 161 2.88 14.89 11.67
CA ARG A 161 3.70 13.70 11.43
C ARG A 161 2.92 12.65 10.65
N TYR A 162 1.69 12.34 11.06
CA TYR A 162 0.81 11.43 10.32
C TYR A 162 0.58 11.89 8.88
N ALA A 163 0.27 13.18 8.68
CA ALA A 163 0.11 13.75 7.35
C ALA A 163 1.40 13.66 6.51
N ALA A 164 2.58 13.82 7.11
CA ALA A 164 3.86 13.62 6.44
C ALA A 164 4.08 12.15 6.02
N VAL A 165 3.77 11.19 6.89
CA VAL A 165 3.87 9.75 6.61
C VAL A 165 2.93 9.36 5.46
N VAL A 166 1.67 9.78 5.52
CA VAL A 166 0.67 9.51 4.46
C VAL A 166 1.13 10.11 3.12
N ARG A 167 1.62 11.36 3.10
CA ARG A 167 2.15 11.99 1.88
C ARG A 167 3.33 11.21 1.31
N GLY A 168 4.28 10.78 2.14
CA GLY A 168 5.42 9.97 1.71
C GLY A 168 4.99 8.64 1.07
N GLU A 169 3.97 7.98 1.65
CA GLU A 169 3.40 6.76 1.10
C GLU A 169 2.63 6.99 -0.21
N GLU A 170 1.86 8.08 -0.32
CA GLU A 170 1.19 8.45 -1.58
C GLU A 170 2.21 8.66 -2.70
N GLU A 171 3.33 9.34 -2.42
CA GLU A 171 4.41 9.50 -3.38
C GLU A 171 5.08 8.17 -3.75
N ARG A 172 5.28 7.26 -2.78
CA ARG A 172 5.83 5.92 -3.05
C ARG A 172 4.93 5.13 -4.00
N LEU A 173 3.62 5.13 -3.74
CA LEU A 173 2.65 4.46 -4.59
C LEU A 173 2.60 5.09 -5.99
N ALA A 174 2.65 6.43 -6.09
CA ALA A 174 2.69 7.15 -7.36
C ALA A 174 3.98 6.89 -8.16
N ARG A 175 5.14 6.79 -7.50
CA ARG A 175 6.41 6.36 -8.14
C ARG A 175 6.27 4.95 -8.69
N LYS A 176 5.80 4.00 -7.88
CA LYS A 176 5.60 2.61 -8.29
C LYS A 176 4.59 2.45 -9.44
N GLU A 177 3.52 3.24 -9.45
CA GLU A 177 2.60 3.30 -10.58
C GLU A 177 3.30 3.79 -11.86
N ARG A 178 4.05 4.90 -11.78
CA ARG A 178 4.81 5.42 -12.93
C ARG A 178 5.82 4.41 -13.44
N ASP A 179 6.51 3.69 -12.58
CA ASP A 179 7.46 2.65 -12.99
C ASP A 179 6.76 1.47 -13.68
N LEU A 180 5.56 1.10 -13.20
CA LEU A 180 4.75 0.05 -13.79
C LEU A 180 4.21 0.45 -15.18
N LEU A 181 3.79 1.71 -15.34
CA LEU A 181 3.14 2.20 -16.57
C LEU A 181 4.13 2.80 -17.58
N GLY A 182 5.23 3.38 -17.14
CA GLY A 182 6.19 4.12 -17.98
C GLY A 182 6.95 3.25 -18.99
N MET A 183 6.95 1.92 -18.82
CA MET A 183 7.55 1.00 -19.79
C MET A 183 6.58 0.48 -20.86
N TYR A 184 5.27 0.75 -20.72
CA TYR A 184 4.23 0.26 -21.65
C TYR A 184 3.20 1.34 -22.04
N GLY A 185 3.34 2.55 -21.51
CA GLY A 185 2.48 3.70 -21.76
C GLY A 185 3.10 4.65 -22.78
N GLN A 186 3.20 4.19 -24.03
CA GLN A 186 3.18 5.03 -25.23
C GLN A 186 2.27 4.37 -26.26
#